data_AF-A0A952UCP7-F1
#
_entry.id   AF-A0A952UCP7-F1
#
_cell.length_a   1.000
_cell.length_b   1.000
_cell.length_c   1.000
_cell.angle_alpha   90.00
_cell.angle_beta   90.00
_cell.angle_gamma   90.00
#
_symmetry.space_group_name_H-M   'P 1'
#
loop_
_entity.id
_entity.type
_entity.pdbx_description
1 polymer ?
#
loop_
_entity_poly.entity_id
_entity_poly.type
_entity_poly.pdbx_seq_one_letter_code
_entity_poly.pdbx_strand_id
1 'polypeptide(L)'
;MPQTRFPHRLMILLIVGAAVLAVLVGVGLYGLLLAPRSDPSPGNTAGDRPGASTSTPSPTSSTPPVVRESDDPETFARALAIALFTWDTATEFGPTDYAQVIVDVGDPSGNETAGLASDVRTYLPTADAWAQLRTMQTRQWLDINDVLVPDEWATALEQAAEGQILPGTVAYTITGIRQREGVHGIEPVTSSHEVAFTVFITCEPTFDTCRALRISELDNPLR
;
A
#
# COMPACT_ATOMS: atom_id res chain seq x y z
N MET A 1 28.58 58.75 -7.67
CA MET A 1 27.82 57.51 -7.86
C MET A 1 28.80 56.36 -8.09
N PRO A 2 28.78 55.29 -7.27
CA PRO A 2 29.21 53.99 -7.73
C PRO A 2 28.00 53.07 -7.81
N GLN A 3 27.70 52.58 -9.01
CA GLN A 3 26.70 51.53 -9.19
C GLN A 3 27.36 50.19 -8.89
N THR A 4 26.99 49.59 -7.75
CA THR A 4 27.30 48.20 -7.42
C THR A 4 26.51 47.28 -8.35
N ARG A 5 27.17 46.80 -9.41
CA ARG A 5 26.66 45.71 -10.24
C ARG A 5 26.79 44.41 -9.45
N PHE A 6 25.71 44.01 -8.78
CA PHE A 6 25.59 42.67 -8.22
C PHE A 6 25.72 41.65 -9.38
N PRO A 7 26.58 40.63 -9.27
CA PRO A 7 26.71 39.64 -10.33
C PRO A 7 25.38 38.90 -10.43
N HIS A 8 24.78 38.93 -11.62
CA HIS A 8 23.44 38.39 -11.93
C HIS A 8 23.21 36.95 -11.39
N ARG A 9 24.31 36.19 -11.24
CA ARG A 9 24.34 34.82 -10.70
C ARG A 9 24.05 34.75 -9.19
N LEU A 10 24.50 35.74 -8.40
CA LEU A 10 24.22 35.80 -6.96
C LEU A 10 22.74 36.11 -6.69
N MET A 11 22.15 36.98 -7.52
CA MET A 11 20.72 37.30 -7.44
C MET A 11 19.85 36.09 -7.79
N ILE A 12 20.23 35.29 -8.80
CA ILE A 12 19.52 34.06 -9.16
C ILE A 12 19.59 33.03 -8.03
N LEU A 13 20.76 32.83 -7.41
CA LEU A 13 20.89 31.91 -6.28
C LEU A 13 20.06 32.32 -5.07
N LEU A 14 19.96 33.62 -4.79
CA LEU A 14 19.11 34.14 -3.72
C LEU A 14 17.62 33.94 -4.01
N ILE A 15 17.18 34.14 -5.26
CA ILE A 15 15.79 33.92 -5.66
C ILE A 15 15.42 32.44 -5.58
N VAL A 16 16.30 31.54 -6.06
CA VAL A 16 16.07 30.09 -6.00
C VAL A 16 16.05 29.62 -4.54
N GLY A 17 16.96 30.11 -3.69
CA GLY A 17 16.97 29.79 -2.27
C GLY A 17 15.69 30.27 -1.56
N ALA A 18 15.24 31.49 -1.84
CA ALA A 18 14.00 32.02 -1.28
C ALA A 18 12.75 31.25 -1.75
N ALA A 19 12.73 30.81 -3.02
CA ALA A 19 11.64 30.00 -3.56
C ALA A 19 11.57 28.61 -2.91
N VAL A 20 12.72 27.95 -2.74
CA VAL A 20 12.78 26.64 -2.05
C VAL A 20 12.37 26.77 -0.58
N LEU A 21 12.81 27.82 0.11
CA LEU A 21 12.40 28.07 1.50
C LEU A 21 10.89 28.33 1.60
N ALA A 22 10.30 29.07 0.66
CA ALA A 22 8.87 29.33 0.63
C ALA A 22 8.04 28.05 0.40
N VAL A 23 8.52 27.14 -0.46
CA VAL A 23 7.89 25.82 -0.67
C VAL A 23 7.94 24.98 0.60
N LEU A 24 9.09 24.93 1.28
CA LEU A 24 9.24 24.17 2.53
C LEU A 24 8.34 24.71 3.66
N VAL A 25 8.22 26.04 3.79
CA VAL A 25 7.31 26.68 4.75
C VAL A 25 5.84 26.42 4.39
N GLY A 26 5.50 26.40 3.10
CA GLY A 26 4.16 26.06 2.61
C GLY A 26 3.75 24.62 2.94
N VAL A 27 4.64 23.65 2.71
CA VAL A 27 4.40 22.24 3.05
C VAL A 27 4.29 22.03 4.57
N GLY A 28 5.14 22.70 5.35
CA GLY A 28 5.09 22.63 6.82
C GLY A 28 3.80 23.21 7.43
N LEU A 29 3.24 24.27 6.82
CA LEU A 29 1.97 24.86 7.26
C LEU A 29 0.75 24.04 6.79
N TYR A 30 0.80 23.42 5.61
CA TYR A 30 -0.28 22.57 5.11
C TYR A 30 -0.44 21.28 5.94
N GLY A 31 0.66 20.72 6.47
CA GLY A 31 0.61 19.56 7.37
C GLY A 31 0.05 19.86 8.76
N LEU A 32 0.07 21.11 9.22
CA LEU A 32 -0.40 21.52 10.55
C LEU A 32 -1.88 21.91 10.60
N LEU A 33 -2.50 22.21 9.45
CA LEU A 33 -3.91 22.60 9.34
C LEU A 33 -4.88 21.42 9.22
N LEU A 34 -4.40 20.20 8.94
CA LEU A 34 -5.22 18.97 8.89
C LEU A 34 -5.16 18.12 10.17
N ALA A 35 -4.57 18.62 11.27
CA ALA A 35 -4.66 17.93 12.55
C ALA A 35 -6.14 17.85 13.01
N PRO A 36 -6.73 16.64 13.14
CA PRO A 36 -8.06 16.51 13.72
C PRO A 36 -7.97 16.91 15.20
N ARG A 37 -8.77 17.90 15.60
CA ARG A 37 -8.97 18.19 17.02
C ARG A 37 -9.75 17.05 17.64
N SER A 38 -9.11 16.25 18.48
CA SER A 38 -9.82 15.34 19.38
C SER A 38 -10.29 16.13 20.59
N ASP A 39 -11.58 16.40 20.68
CA ASP A 39 -12.20 16.91 21.90
C ASP A 39 -12.15 15.85 23.02
N PRO A 40 -11.87 16.23 24.28
CA PRO A 40 -11.91 15.31 25.41
C PRO A 40 -13.35 15.10 25.86
N SER A 41 -13.92 13.91 25.63
CA SER A 41 -15.18 13.51 26.27
C SER A 41 -14.92 12.95 27.68
N PRO A 42 -15.70 13.34 28.71
CA PRO A 42 -15.44 12.95 30.09
C PRO A 42 -15.85 11.50 30.35
N GLY A 43 -14.98 10.78 31.08
CA GLY A 43 -15.21 9.38 31.46
C GLY A 43 -16.40 9.20 32.39
N ASN A 44 -16.96 7.98 32.38
CA ASN A 44 -17.76 7.40 33.45
C ASN A 44 -17.72 5.86 33.37
N THR A 45 -16.91 5.28 34.27
CA THR A 45 -17.18 4.14 35.17
C THR A 45 -17.82 2.84 34.65
N ALA A 46 -16.98 1.80 34.67
CA ALA A 46 -17.21 0.40 35.05
C ALA A 46 -18.58 -0.26 34.75
N GLY A 47 -18.56 -1.21 33.82
CA GLY A 47 -19.57 -2.25 33.64
C GLY A 47 -18.92 -3.51 33.05
N ASP A 48 -18.88 -4.55 33.88
CA ASP A 48 -18.39 -5.91 33.65
C ASP A 48 -18.76 -6.50 32.27
N ARG A 49 -17.78 -6.98 31.48
CA ARG A 49 -18.01 -7.82 30.29
C ARG A 49 -16.78 -8.70 29.97
N PRO A 50 -16.97 -9.95 29.48
CA PRO A 50 -15.93 -10.98 29.46
C PRO A 50 -14.79 -10.66 28.49
N GLY A 51 -13.59 -11.13 28.84
CA GLY A 51 -12.31 -10.79 28.22
C GLY A 51 -12.31 -10.82 26.70
N ALA A 52 -12.14 -9.64 26.11
CA ALA A 52 -11.53 -9.51 24.80
C ALA A 52 -10.09 -10.02 24.95
N SER A 53 -9.81 -11.18 24.35
CA SER A 53 -8.45 -11.66 24.19
C SER A 53 -7.71 -10.63 23.34
N THR A 54 -6.86 -9.83 23.97
CA THR A 54 -5.80 -9.10 23.25
C THR A 54 -4.89 -10.18 22.69
N SER A 55 -5.11 -10.55 21.43
CA SER A 55 -4.16 -11.38 20.69
C SER A 55 -2.87 -10.57 20.56
N THR A 56 -1.95 -10.76 21.50
CA THR A 56 -0.55 -10.40 21.28
C THR A 56 -0.12 -11.10 20.00
N PRO A 57 0.38 -10.40 18.97
CA PRO A 57 0.83 -11.07 17.76
C PRO A 57 1.94 -12.04 18.16
N SER A 58 1.70 -13.33 17.89
CA SER A 58 2.70 -14.38 18.05
C SER A 58 3.93 -14.06 17.19
N PRO A 59 5.13 -14.56 17.57
CA PRO A 59 6.32 -14.40 16.75
C PRO A 59 6.01 -14.78 15.30
N THR A 60 6.34 -13.87 14.39
CA THR A 60 6.00 -13.88 12.97
C THR A 60 6.42 -15.20 12.32
N SER A 61 5.54 -15.78 11.50
CA SER A 61 5.87 -16.90 10.63
C SER A 61 7.17 -16.59 9.89
N SER A 62 8.13 -17.51 9.93
CA SER A 62 9.42 -17.39 9.23
C SER A 62 9.29 -17.61 7.73
N THR A 63 8.19 -17.20 7.10
CA THR A 63 7.92 -17.44 5.67
C THR A 63 7.00 -16.35 5.15
N PRO A 64 7.20 -15.86 3.92
CA PRO A 64 6.26 -14.96 3.26
C PRO A 64 4.82 -15.51 3.31
N PRO A 65 3.82 -14.64 3.52
CA PRO A 65 2.42 -15.06 3.57
C PRO A 65 2.01 -15.68 2.23
N VAL A 66 1.32 -16.82 2.24
CA VAL A 66 0.82 -17.44 1.00
C VAL A 66 -0.56 -16.88 0.67
N VAL A 67 -0.80 -16.55 -0.60
CA VAL A 67 -2.14 -16.26 -1.12
C VAL A 67 -2.88 -17.58 -1.30
N ARG A 68 -3.93 -17.82 -0.52
CA ARG A 68 -4.73 -19.04 -0.66
C ARG A 68 -5.50 -19.01 -1.97
N GLU A 69 -5.44 -20.11 -2.71
CA GLU A 69 -6.30 -20.31 -3.89
C GLU A 69 -7.79 -20.23 -3.49
N SER A 70 -8.60 -19.64 -4.35
CA SER A 70 -10.03 -19.43 -4.16
C SER A 70 -10.70 -19.29 -5.52
N ASP A 71 -11.94 -19.76 -5.65
CA ASP A 71 -12.85 -19.53 -6.77
C ASP A 71 -13.77 -18.33 -6.53
N ASP A 72 -13.95 -17.92 -5.28
CA ASP A 72 -14.59 -16.67 -4.90
C ASP A 72 -13.61 -15.48 -5.07
N PRO A 73 -13.94 -14.49 -5.91
CA PRO A 73 -13.01 -13.42 -6.27
C PRO A 73 -12.79 -12.41 -5.13
N GLU A 74 -13.78 -12.16 -4.27
CA GLU A 74 -13.60 -11.26 -3.12
C GLU A 74 -12.68 -11.88 -2.06
N THR A 75 -12.87 -13.17 -1.76
CA THR A 75 -12.00 -13.93 -0.86
C THR A 75 -10.56 -13.95 -1.38
N PHE A 76 -10.38 -14.17 -2.68
CA PHE A 76 -9.07 -14.09 -3.31
C PHE A 76 -8.47 -12.68 -3.21
N ALA A 77 -9.25 -11.63 -3.52
CA ALA A 77 -8.82 -10.23 -3.43
C ALA A 77 -8.31 -9.86 -2.03
N ARG A 78 -9.02 -10.28 -0.97
CA ARG A 78 -8.63 -10.08 0.42
C ARG A 78 -7.32 -10.80 0.75
N ALA A 79 -7.16 -12.05 0.33
CA ALA A 79 -5.94 -12.81 0.56
C ALA A 79 -4.73 -12.20 -0.16
N LEU A 80 -4.92 -11.76 -1.41
CA LEU A 80 -3.92 -11.06 -2.22
C LEU A 80 -3.47 -9.77 -1.56
N ALA A 81 -4.42 -8.94 -1.10
CA ALA A 81 -4.14 -7.67 -0.42
C ALA A 81 -3.36 -7.85 0.89
N ILE A 82 -3.75 -8.84 1.71
CA ILE A 82 -3.04 -9.16 2.94
C ILE A 82 -1.60 -9.58 2.63
N ALA A 83 -1.41 -10.46 1.65
CA ALA A 83 -0.07 -10.93 1.27
C ALA A 83 0.81 -9.81 0.70
N LEU A 84 0.24 -8.93 -0.12
CA LEU A 84 0.95 -7.80 -0.74
C LEU A 84 1.55 -6.83 0.28
N PHE A 85 0.86 -6.62 1.41
CA PHE A 85 1.28 -5.67 2.43
C PHE A 85 2.00 -6.31 3.62
N THR A 86 1.98 -7.63 3.75
CA THR A 86 2.54 -8.33 4.90
C THR A 86 3.97 -8.76 4.63
N TRP A 87 4.91 -8.09 5.28
CA TRP A 87 6.33 -8.41 5.22
C TRP A 87 7.06 -8.08 6.52
N ASP A 88 8.21 -8.74 6.73
CA ASP A 88 9.01 -8.59 7.95
C ASP A 88 10.51 -8.59 7.60
N THR A 89 11.15 -7.44 7.82
CA THR A 89 12.58 -7.27 7.50
C THR A 89 13.52 -7.97 8.47
N ALA A 90 13.03 -8.45 9.62
CA ALA A 90 13.79 -9.24 10.59
C ALA A 90 13.99 -10.70 10.15
N THR A 91 13.27 -11.13 9.11
CA THR A 91 13.42 -12.46 8.50
C THR A 91 14.55 -12.48 7.45
N GLU A 92 14.89 -13.68 6.99
CA GLU A 92 15.86 -13.91 5.91
C GLU A 92 15.37 -13.45 4.53
N PHE A 93 14.06 -13.24 4.36
CA PHE A 93 13.46 -12.89 3.07
C PHE A 93 13.71 -11.43 2.69
N GLY A 94 13.79 -11.18 1.39
CA GLY A 94 13.88 -9.87 0.79
C GLY A 94 12.64 -9.49 -0.02
N PRO A 95 12.58 -8.26 -0.55
CA PRO A 95 11.45 -7.79 -1.33
C PRO A 95 11.05 -8.74 -2.47
N THR A 96 12.02 -9.33 -3.16
CA THR A 96 11.75 -10.24 -4.28
C THR A 96 11.02 -11.51 -3.84
N ASP A 97 11.32 -12.06 -2.66
CA ASP A 97 10.65 -13.26 -2.16
C ASP A 97 9.17 -12.99 -1.87
N TYR A 98 8.86 -11.84 -1.26
CA TYR A 98 7.47 -11.39 -1.06
C TYR A 98 6.78 -11.08 -2.39
N ALA A 99 7.49 -10.54 -3.38
CA ALA A 99 6.94 -10.31 -4.71
C ALA A 99 6.55 -11.62 -5.41
N GLN A 100 7.36 -12.68 -5.28
CA GLN A 100 7.10 -13.95 -5.95
C GLN A 100 5.79 -14.59 -5.52
N VAL A 101 5.44 -14.53 -4.23
CA VAL A 101 4.13 -15.00 -3.73
C VAL A 101 2.97 -14.46 -4.56
N ILE A 102 3.01 -13.16 -4.89
CA ILE A 102 1.92 -12.49 -5.62
C ILE A 102 1.97 -12.85 -7.11
N VAL A 103 3.17 -12.96 -7.68
CA VAL A 103 3.35 -13.33 -9.09
C VAL A 103 2.95 -14.78 -9.36
N ASP A 104 3.16 -15.68 -8.41
CA ASP A 104 2.86 -17.11 -8.53
C ASP A 104 1.35 -17.39 -8.64
N VAL A 105 0.51 -16.51 -8.10
CA VAL A 105 -0.96 -16.58 -8.24
C VAL A 105 -1.50 -15.76 -9.42
N GLY A 106 -0.60 -15.24 -10.26
CA GLY A 106 -0.94 -14.52 -11.47
C GLY A 106 -1.49 -15.41 -12.58
N ASP A 107 -1.86 -14.80 -13.71
CA ASP A 107 -2.29 -15.48 -14.93
C ASP A 107 -1.27 -16.57 -15.37
N PRO A 108 -1.67 -17.86 -15.41
CA PRO A 108 -0.79 -18.97 -15.78
C PRO A 108 -0.44 -19.01 -17.26
N SER A 109 -1.18 -18.29 -18.12
CA SER A 109 -0.88 -18.20 -19.55
C SER A 109 0.34 -17.33 -19.86
N GLY A 110 0.76 -16.50 -18.91
CA GLY A 110 1.91 -15.61 -19.03
C GLY A 110 1.61 -14.23 -19.61
N ASN A 111 0.37 -13.95 -20.04
CA ASN A 111 0.03 -12.71 -20.73
C ASN A 111 0.10 -11.51 -19.77
N GLU A 112 -0.44 -11.64 -18.57
CA GLU A 112 -0.47 -10.55 -17.58
C GLU A 112 0.71 -10.60 -16.58
N THR A 113 1.52 -11.67 -16.57
CA THR A 113 2.57 -11.88 -15.56
C THR A 113 3.60 -10.74 -15.50
N ALA A 114 4.03 -10.22 -16.66
CA ALA A 114 4.99 -9.12 -16.70
C ALA A 114 4.40 -7.81 -16.16
N GLY A 115 3.13 -7.54 -16.48
CA GLY A 115 2.36 -6.41 -15.96
C GLY A 115 2.18 -6.50 -14.45
N LEU A 116 1.68 -7.64 -13.96
CA LEU A 116 1.51 -7.92 -12.53
C LEU A 116 2.82 -7.75 -11.77
N ALA A 117 3.92 -8.35 -12.25
CA ALA A 117 5.22 -8.23 -11.61
C ALA A 117 5.73 -6.77 -11.60
N SER A 118 5.40 -5.96 -12.62
CA SER A 118 5.69 -4.53 -12.61
C SER A 118 4.89 -3.81 -11.53
N ASP A 119 3.58 -4.06 -11.44
CA ASP A 119 2.70 -3.44 -10.46
C ASP A 119 3.16 -3.78 -9.03
N VAL A 120 3.40 -5.07 -8.73
CA VAL A 120 3.83 -5.55 -7.39
C VAL A 120 5.12 -4.88 -6.92
N ARG A 121 6.09 -4.63 -7.81
CA ARG A 121 7.35 -3.95 -7.43
C ARG A 121 7.12 -2.54 -6.89
N THR A 122 6.03 -1.87 -7.29
CA THR A 122 5.72 -0.52 -6.81
C THR A 122 5.20 -0.52 -5.36
N TYR A 123 4.69 -1.65 -4.87
CA TYR A 123 4.16 -1.81 -3.50
C TYR A 123 5.24 -2.15 -2.48
N LEU A 124 6.40 -2.64 -2.94
CA LEU A 124 7.45 -3.15 -2.06
C LEU A 124 8.58 -2.13 -1.89
N PRO A 125 9.25 -2.09 -0.73
CA PRO A 125 10.43 -1.25 -0.56
C PRO A 125 11.54 -1.62 -1.56
N THR A 126 12.28 -0.63 -2.02
CA THR A 126 13.52 -0.86 -2.78
C THR A 126 14.54 -1.62 -1.92
N ALA A 127 15.54 -2.25 -2.54
CA ALA A 127 16.58 -2.97 -1.80
C ALA A 127 17.32 -2.07 -0.76
N ASP A 128 17.60 -0.81 -1.13
CA ASP A 128 18.24 0.15 -0.24
C ASP A 128 17.33 0.58 0.93
N ALA A 129 16.02 0.76 0.65
CA ALA A 129 15.04 1.05 1.69
C ALA A 129 14.87 -0.16 2.62
N TRP A 130 14.86 -1.38 2.08
CA TRP A 130 14.77 -2.62 2.85
C TRP A 130 15.97 -2.79 3.80
N ALA A 131 17.18 -2.51 3.33
CA ALA A 131 18.38 -2.54 4.16
C ALA A 131 18.29 -1.57 5.35
N GLN A 132 17.74 -0.38 5.14
CA GLN A 132 17.52 0.60 6.22
C GLN A 132 16.43 0.12 7.19
N LEU A 133 15.29 -0.32 6.69
CA LEU A 133 14.17 -0.84 7.48
C LEU A 133 14.58 -2.04 8.34
N ARG A 134 15.49 -2.89 7.84
CA ARG A 134 16.05 -4.02 8.56
C ARG A 134 16.85 -3.61 9.80
N THR A 135 17.53 -2.45 9.78
CA THR A 135 18.22 -1.94 10.98
C THR A 135 17.25 -1.60 12.11
N MET A 136 16.00 -1.30 11.75
CA MET A 136 14.90 -1.02 12.66
C MET A 136 13.98 -2.22 12.87
N GLN A 137 14.34 -3.42 12.36
CA GLN A 137 13.51 -4.63 12.44
C GLN A 137 12.05 -4.37 12.03
N THR A 138 11.86 -3.61 10.95
CA THR A 138 10.53 -3.15 10.56
C THR A 138 9.69 -4.29 10.02
N ARG A 139 8.43 -4.36 10.47
CA ARG A 139 7.37 -5.19 9.89
C ARG A 139 6.22 -4.34 9.39
N GLN A 140 5.50 -4.82 8.39
CA GLN A 140 4.31 -4.19 7.83
C GLN A 140 3.18 -5.21 7.71
N TRP A 141 1.95 -4.75 7.88
CA TRP A 141 0.74 -5.49 7.51
C TRP A 141 -0.36 -4.51 7.08
N LEU A 142 -1.50 -5.08 6.67
CA LEU A 142 -2.69 -4.33 6.26
C LEU A 142 -3.88 -4.76 7.11
N ASP A 143 -4.55 -3.79 7.70
CA ASP A 143 -5.90 -3.95 8.25
C ASP A 143 -6.89 -3.52 7.15
N ILE A 144 -7.62 -4.47 6.55
CA ILE A 144 -8.58 -4.17 5.49
C ILE A 144 -9.85 -3.54 6.11
N ASN A 145 -10.24 -2.38 5.59
CA ASN A 145 -11.49 -1.71 5.96
C ASN A 145 -12.64 -2.16 5.05
N ASP A 146 -12.42 -2.12 3.74
CA ASP A 146 -13.47 -2.41 2.76
C ASP A 146 -12.91 -3.05 1.48
N VAL A 147 -13.76 -3.83 0.81
CA VAL A 147 -13.50 -4.47 -0.48
C VAL A 147 -14.79 -4.41 -1.28
N LEU A 148 -14.78 -3.65 -2.38
CA LEU A 148 -15.97 -3.43 -3.20
C LEU A 148 -15.62 -3.44 -4.68
N VAL A 149 -16.61 -3.72 -5.54
CA VAL A 149 -16.48 -3.51 -6.98
C VAL A 149 -16.74 -2.03 -7.25
N PRO A 150 -15.78 -1.28 -7.83
CA PRO A 150 -15.94 0.16 -8.05
C PRO A 150 -17.01 0.45 -9.10
N ASP A 151 -17.70 1.59 -8.98
CA ASP A 151 -18.79 1.97 -9.90
C ASP A 151 -18.28 2.13 -11.34
N GLU A 152 -17.05 2.65 -11.51
CA GLU A 152 -16.37 2.79 -12.79
C GLU A 152 -16.10 1.44 -13.48
N TRP A 153 -16.11 0.31 -12.77
CA TRP A 153 -15.90 -1.00 -13.38
C TRP A 153 -16.97 -1.36 -14.40
N ALA A 154 -18.24 -1.04 -14.11
CA ALA A 154 -19.33 -1.25 -15.06
C ALA A 154 -19.12 -0.45 -16.36
N THR A 155 -18.63 0.78 -16.23
CA THR A 155 -18.29 1.63 -17.38
C THR A 155 -17.11 1.06 -18.17
N ALA A 156 -16.09 0.55 -17.48
CA ALA A 156 -14.93 -0.08 -18.11
C ALA A 156 -15.33 -1.32 -18.93
N LEU A 157 -16.29 -2.12 -18.43
CA LEU A 157 -16.83 -3.27 -19.15
C LEU A 157 -17.56 -2.86 -20.44
N GLU A 158 -18.36 -1.79 -20.40
CA GLU A 158 -19.08 -1.29 -21.59
C GLU A 158 -18.15 -0.70 -22.65
N GLN A 159 -17.03 -0.11 -22.22
CA GLN A 159 -16.06 0.55 -23.11
C GLN A 159 -14.97 -0.38 -23.63
N ALA A 160 -14.83 -1.57 -23.05
CA ALA A 160 -13.82 -2.53 -23.45
C ALA A 160 -14.05 -3.03 -24.89
N ALA A 161 -12.98 -3.08 -25.68
CA ALA A 161 -13.01 -3.76 -26.96
C ALA A 161 -13.21 -5.27 -26.77
N GLU A 162 -13.74 -5.94 -27.79
CA GLU A 162 -13.93 -7.39 -27.76
C GLU A 162 -12.60 -8.11 -27.45
N GLY A 163 -12.59 -8.97 -26.45
CA GLY A 163 -11.42 -9.71 -26.00
C GLY A 163 -10.39 -8.91 -25.19
N GLN A 164 -10.64 -7.61 -24.93
CA GLN A 164 -9.75 -6.80 -24.08
C GLN A 164 -9.84 -7.21 -22.61
N ILE A 165 -11.02 -7.63 -22.15
CA ILE A 165 -11.27 -8.12 -20.80
C ILE A 165 -11.63 -9.60 -20.89
N LEU A 166 -10.90 -10.44 -20.15
CA LEU A 166 -11.17 -11.87 -20.12
C LEU A 166 -12.55 -12.14 -19.48
N PRO A 167 -13.30 -13.14 -19.96
CA PRO A 167 -14.54 -13.56 -19.30
C PRO A 167 -14.29 -13.91 -17.82
N GLY A 168 -15.18 -13.48 -16.93
CA GLY A 168 -15.00 -13.71 -15.48
C GLY A 168 -14.04 -12.75 -14.79
N THR A 169 -13.60 -11.68 -15.48
CA THR A 169 -12.78 -10.63 -14.85
C THR A 169 -13.64 -9.67 -14.03
N VAL A 170 -13.14 -9.30 -12.86
CA VAL A 170 -13.73 -8.31 -11.96
C VAL A 170 -12.64 -7.46 -11.33
N ALA A 171 -12.94 -6.18 -11.11
CA ALA A 171 -12.09 -5.27 -10.35
C ALA A 171 -12.62 -5.14 -8.92
N TYR A 172 -11.72 -5.20 -7.94
CA TYR A 172 -12.02 -4.89 -6.54
C TYR A 172 -11.17 -3.74 -6.05
N THR A 173 -11.80 -2.66 -5.62
CA THR A 173 -11.15 -1.59 -4.88
C THR A 173 -11.13 -1.95 -3.40
N ILE A 174 -9.93 -1.92 -2.83
CA ILE A 174 -9.62 -2.30 -1.46
C ILE A 174 -9.15 -1.05 -0.73
N THR A 175 -9.76 -0.79 0.42
CA THR A 175 -9.31 0.25 1.33
C THR A 175 -8.86 -0.37 2.65
N GLY A 176 -7.89 0.24 3.30
CA GLY A 176 -7.38 -0.27 4.57
C GLY A 176 -6.42 0.68 5.25
N ILE A 177 -5.85 0.20 6.35
CA ILE A 177 -4.80 0.87 7.11
C ILE A 177 -3.53 0.04 7.00
N ARG A 178 -2.53 0.60 6.32
CA ARG A 178 -1.17 0.07 6.33
C ARG A 178 -0.53 0.39 7.67
N GLN A 179 -0.20 -0.66 8.40
CA GLN A 179 0.50 -0.56 9.68
C GLN A 179 1.98 -0.89 9.48
N ARG A 180 2.84 -0.17 10.19
CA ARG A 180 4.24 -0.58 10.38
C ARG A 180 4.63 -0.46 11.83
N GLU A 181 5.50 -1.36 12.24
CA GLU A 181 6.18 -1.31 13.52
C GLU A 181 7.66 -1.58 13.32
N GLY A 182 8.49 -0.98 14.16
CA GLY A 182 9.92 -1.23 14.22
C GLY A 182 10.51 -0.74 15.53
N VAL A 183 11.83 -0.65 15.58
CA VAL A 183 12.60 -0.15 16.71
C VAL A 183 13.52 0.97 16.27
N HIS A 184 13.56 2.05 17.03
CA HIS A 184 14.54 3.12 16.89
C HIS A 184 15.44 3.11 18.12
N GLY A 185 16.65 2.57 18.01
CA GLY A 185 17.48 2.30 19.18
C GLY A 185 16.89 1.17 20.01
N ILE A 186 16.28 1.49 21.15
CA ILE A 186 15.54 0.53 22.00
C ILE A 186 14.05 0.85 22.07
N GLU A 187 13.63 1.99 21.54
CA GLU A 187 12.26 2.47 21.59
C GLU A 187 11.44 1.86 20.44
N PRO A 188 10.28 1.24 20.73
CA PRO A 188 9.36 0.80 19.69
C PRO A 188 8.72 2.01 19.02
N VAL A 189 8.61 1.94 17.69
CA VAL A 189 7.98 2.97 16.85
C VAL A 189 6.93 2.35 15.95
N THR A 190 5.82 3.06 15.75
CA THR A 190 4.70 2.60 14.92
C THR A 190 4.26 3.71 13.96
N SER A 191 3.73 3.32 12.80
CA SER A 191 3.11 4.25 11.85
C SER A 191 1.89 3.61 11.19
N SER A 192 0.85 4.42 10.97
CA SER A 192 -0.40 3.99 10.36
C SER A 192 -0.76 4.93 9.22
N HIS A 193 -1.12 4.38 8.07
CA HIS A 193 -1.48 5.16 6.88
C HIS A 193 -2.69 4.53 6.21
N GLU A 194 -3.69 5.34 5.89
CA GLU A 194 -4.77 4.90 5.00
C GLU A 194 -4.20 4.60 3.63
N VAL A 195 -4.72 3.53 3.01
CA VAL A 195 -4.35 3.12 1.65
C VAL A 195 -5.58 2.73 0.87
N ALA A 196 -5.53 2.96 -0.45
CA ALA A 196 -6.55 2.47 -1.38
C ALA A 196 -5.93 2.00 -2.69
N PHE A 197 -6.39 0.87 -3.24
CA PHE A 197 -5.90 0.35 -4.51
C PHE A 197 -6.92 -0.62 -5.12
N THR A 198 -6.77 -0.90 -6.41
CA THR A 198 -7.65 -1.83 -7.14
C THR A 198 -6.87 -3.05 -7.60
N VAL A 199 -7.44 -4.23 -7.40
CA VAL A 199 -6.94 -5.50 -7.94
C VAL A 199 -7.86 -5.97 -9.06
N PHE A 200 -7.28 -6.43 -10.17
CA PHE A 200 -8.01 -7.00 -11.29
C PHE A 200 -7.82 -8.51 -11.27
N ILE A 201 -8.91 -9.25 -11.17
CA ILE A 201 -8.91 -10.69 -10.93
C ILE A 201 -9.78 -11.36 -11.98
N THR A 202 -9.35 -12.51 -12.48
CA THR A 202 -10.15 -13.35 -13.38
C THR A 202 -10.33 -14.72 -12.76
N CYS A 203 -11.56 -15.22 -12.71
CA CYS A 203 -11.90 -16.56 -12.24
C CYS A 203 -12.62 -17.33 -13.35
N GLU A 204 -13.63 -18.14 -13.00
CA GLU A 204 -14.47 -18.80 -13.98
C GLU A 204 -15.21 -17.78 -14.88
N PRO A 205 -15.38 -18.07 -16.18
CA PRO A 205 -15.08 -19.34 -16.85
C PRO A 205 -13.66 -19.44 -17.45
N THR A 206 -12.81 -18.42 -17.28
CA THR A 206 -11.48 -18.40 -17.89
C THR A 206 -10.48 -19.27 -17.13
N PHE A 207 -10.56 -19.26 -15.79
CA PHE A 207 -9.72 -20.07 -14.91
C PHE A 207 -10.57 -20.76 -13.85
N ASP A 208 -10.26 -22.03 -13.54
CA ASP A 208 -10.96 -22.81 -12.48
C ASP A 208 -10.78 -22.21 -11.08
N THR A 209 -9.71 -21.44 -10.88
CA THR A 209 -9.40 -20.68 -9.66
C THR A 209 -9.04 -19.26 -10.03
N CYS A 210 -9.34 -18.32 -9.16
CA CYS A 210 -9.06 -16.91 -9.40
C CYS A 210 -7.56 -16.65 -9.57
N ARG A 211 -7.23 -15.79 -10.54
CA ARG A 211 -5.87 -15.35 -10.87
C ARG A 211 -5.78 -13.84 -10.83
N ALA A 212 -4.69 -13.32 -10.29
CA ALA A 212 -4.41 -11.90 -10.32
C ALA A 212 -3.90 -11.50 -11.73
N LEU A 213 -4.48 -10.46 -12.31
CA LEU A 213 -4.04 -9.92 -13.60
C LEU A 213 -3.16 -8.68 -13.39
N ARG A 214 -3.71 -7.66 -12.75
CA ARG A 214 -3.10 -6.33 -12.58
C ARG A 214 -3.43 -5.77 -11.21
N ILE A 215 -2.61 -4.83 -10.76
CA ILE A 215 -2.87 -4.05 -9.55
C ILE A 215 -2.68 -2.58 -9.91
N SER A 216 -3.62 -1.72 -9.53
CA SER A 216 -3.49 -0.28 -9.75
C SER A 216 -2.29 0.28 -9.00
N GLU A 217 -1.93 1.52 -9.28
CA GLU A 217 -1.01 2.26 -8.42
C GLU A 217 -1.64 2.46 -7.03
N LEU A 218 -0.78 2.44 -6.00
CA LEU A 218 -1.19 2.69 -4.61
C LEU A 218 -1.76 4.10 -4.47
N ASP A 219 -2.87 4.22 -3.76
CA ASP A 219 -3.62 5.46 -3.51
C ASP A 219 -4.21 6.10 -4.78
N ASN A 220 -4.26 5.33 -5.87
CA ASN A 220 -4.90 5.69 -7.12
C ASN A 220 -5.83 4.54 -7.61
N PRO A 221 -6.87 4.19 -6.82
CA PRO A 221 -7.81 3.13 -7.18
C PRO A 221 -8.81 3.61 -8.25
N LEU A 222 -9.45 2.65 -8.91
CA LEU A 222 -10.74 2.87 -9.60
C LEU A 222 -11.82 3.20 -8.56
N ARG A 223 -12.74 4.11 -8.90
CA ARG A 223 -13.78 4.58 -8.00
C ARG A 223 -15.16 4.02 -8.31
#